data_AF-A0A7S2F212-F1
#
_entry.id   AF-A0A7S2F212-F1
#
_cell.length_a   1.000
_cell.length_b   1.000
_cell.length_c   1.000
_cell.angle_alpha   90.00
_cell.angle_beta   90.00
_cell.angle_gamma   90.00
#
_symmetry.space_group_name_H-M   'P 1'
#
loop_
_entity.id
_entity.type
_entity.pdbx_description
1 polymer ?
#
loop_
_entity_poly.entity_id
_entity_poly.type
_entity_poly.pdbx_seq_one_letter_code
_entity_poly.pdbx_strand_id
1 'polypeptide(L)'
;PYTAAQSSCALDPTGRSRRSQGAMFLSLLRLAKMGPSKGRGPLNTKRAPMLKKGYGSIGLGRHTKKGFFFVNPMLFPMLNVPDLTGFELQPYVSRNTPVI
;
A
#
# COMPACT_ATOMS: atom_id res chain seq x y z
N PRO A 1 -38.21 -2.94 -15.73
CA PRO A 1 -37.41 -2.18 -16.74
C PRO A 1 -37.47 -0.70 -16.35
N TYR A 2 -36.37 -0.14 -15.82
CA TYR A 2 -36.30 1.27 -15.43
C TYR A 2 -35.14 1.95 -16.16
N THR A 3 -35.46 3.05 -16.82
CA THR A 3 -34.67 3.84 -17.76
C THR A 3 -33.56 4.65 -17.07
N ALA A 4 -32.35 4.58 -17.61
CA ALA A 4 -31.20 5.37 -17.21
C ALA A 4 -31.31 6.82 -17.75
N ALA A 5 -31.26 7.81 -16.87
CA ALA A 5 -31.10 9.21 -17.24
C ALA A 5 -29.60 9.55 -17.30
N GLN A 6 -29.10 9.80 -18.52
CA GLN A 6 -27.76 10.34 -18.76
C GLN A 6 -27.82 11.86 -18.57
N SER A 7 -27.06 12.41 -17.61
CA SER A 7 -26.81 13.85 -17.52
C SER A 7 -25.45 14.16 -18.16
N SER A 8 -25.48 14.86 -19.27
CA SER A 8 -24.32 15.25 -20.07
C SER A 8 -23.67 16.50 -19.45
N CYS A 9 -22.47 16.34 -18.90
CA CYS A 9 -21.58 17.46 -18.62
C CYS A 9 -21.04 17.97 -19.96
N ALA A 10 -21.56 19.10 -20.44
CA ALA A 10 -21.05 19.78 -21.63
C ALA A 10 -19.57 20.17 -21.44
N LEU A 11 -18.72 19.77 -22.37
CA LEU A 11 -17.31 20.16 -22.46
C LEU A 11 -17.16 21.14 -23.62
N ASP A 12 -16.57 22.32 -23.36
CA ASP A 12 -16.23 23.31 -24.39
C ASP A 12 -15.07 22.80 -25.29
N PRO A 13 -15.06 23.11 -26.60
CA PRO A 13 -14.20 22.47 -27.60
C PRO A 13 -12.72 22.91 -27.56
N THR A 14 -12.26 23.60 -26.52
CA THR A 14 -10.84 23.99 -26.35
C THR A 14 -10.19 23.46 -25.08
N GLY A 15 -10.90 22.68 -24.25
CA GLY A 15 -10.29 21.86 -23.18
C GLY A 15 -9.43 22.61 -22.15
N ARG A 16 -9.51 23.94 -22.07
CA ARG A 16 -8.65 24.76 -21.20
C ARG A 16 -9.48 25.46 -20.14
N SER A 17 -9.47 24.87 -18.93
CA SER A 17 -10.04 25.48 -17.73
C SER A 17 -9.48 26.89 -17.51
N ARG A 18 -10.36 27.90 -17.63
CA ARG A 18 -10.09 29.32 -17.33
C ARG A 18 -9.74 29.60 -15.86
N ARG A 19 -9.52 28.59 -15.02
CA ARG A 19 -9.04 28.76 -13.63
C ARG A 19 -7.51 28.66 -13.49
N SER A 20 -6.78 28.51 -14.58
CA SER A 20 -5.35 28.17 -14.54
C SER A 20 -4.39 29.36 -14.39
N GLN A 21 -4.78 30.61 -14.69
CA GLN A 21 -3.79 31.69 -14.74
C GLN A 21 -3.44 32.28 -13.36
N GLY A 22 -4.42 32.42 -12.45
CA GLY A 22 -4.16 32.93 -11.09
C GLY A 22 -3.39 31.98 -10.17
N ALA A 23 -3.57 30.66 -10.35
CA ALA A 23 -2.93 29.65 -9.50
C ALA A 23 -1.43 29.48 -9.76
N MET A 24 -0.98 29.75 -11.00
CA MET A 24 0.42 29.59 -11.40
C MET A 24 1.27 30.78 -10.94
N PHE A 25 0.70 32.00 -10.90
CA PHE A 25 1.40 33.22 -10.46
C PHE A 25 1.71 33.22 -8.95
N LEU A 26 0.78 32.71 -8.13
CA LEU A 26 1.02 32.49 -6.69
C LEU A 26 1.99 31.34 -6.38
N SER A 27 2.17 30.38 -7.29
CA SER A 27 3.15 29.28 -7.12
C SER A 27 4.60 29.72 -7.38
N LEU A 28 4.81 30.70 -8.28
CA LEU A 28 6.13 31.24 -8.60
C LEU A 28 6.67 32.13 -7.47
N LEU A 29 5.82 32.97 -6.89
CA LEU A 29 6.18 33.85 -5.76
C LEU A 29 6.44 33.10 -4.45
N ARG A 30 6.02 31.83 -4.31
CA ARG A 30 6.15 31.03 -3.08
C ARG A 30 7.22 29.93 -3.13
N LEU A 31 8.05 29.86 -4.18
CA LEU A 31 9.01 28.75 -4.34
C LEU A 31 8.35 27.38 -4.12
N ALA A 32 7.10 27.22 -4.59
CA ALA A 32 6.29 26.05 -4.24
C ALA A 32 6.82 24.81 -4.97
N LYS A 33 7.64 24.04 -4.26
CA LYS A 33 8.22 22.75 -4.66
C LYS A 33 7.11 21.70 -4.87
N MET A 34 6.37 21.82 -5.97
CA MET A 34 5.25 20.96 -6.41
C MET A 34 4.09 20.80 -5.40
N GLY A 35 2.86 20.69 -5.90
CA GLY A 35 1.66 20.59 -5.05
C GLY A 35 1.69 19.38 -4.10
N PRO A 36 0.94 19.43 -2.98
CA PRO A 36 1.11 18.58 -1.79
C PRO A 36 0.95 17.06 -1.99
N SER A 37 0.57 16.59 -3.18
CA SER A 37 0.40 15.18 -3.51
C SER A 37 1.46 14.60 -4.47
N LYS A 38 2.16 15.45 -5.24
CA LYS A 38 3.10 15.00 -6.28
C LYS A 38 4.50 14.85 -5.67
N GLY A 39 4.85 13.62 -5.26
CA GLY A 39 6.19 13.28 -4.77
C GLY A 39 6.23 12.47 -3.48
N ARG A 40 5.09 12.23 -2.82
CA ARG A 40 5.06 11.46 -1.56
C ARG A 40 5.18 9.95 -1.78
N GLY A 41 5.25 9.44 -3.01
CA GLY A 41 5.27 7.99 -3.29
C GLY A 41 3.89 7.33 -3.08
N PRO A 42 3.80 5.99 -3.13
CA PRO A 42 2.52 5.27 -3.05
C PRO A 42 1.71 5.59 -1.79
N LEU A 43 0.38 5.46 -1.89
CA LEU A 43 -0.51 5.69 -0.76
C LEU A 43 -0.32 4.62 0.31
N ASN A 44 0.11 5.04 1.51
CA ASN A 44 0.25 4.18 2.69
C ASN A 44 -0.92 4.41 3.66
N THR A 45 -1.08 3.52 4.63
CA THR A 45 -2.14 3.59 5.64
C THR A 45 -2.09 4.86 6.49
N LYS A 46 -0.92 5.47 6.67
CA LYS A 46 -0.75 6.68 7.49
C LYS A 46 -1.04 7.99 6.75
N ARG A 47 -1.01 7.96 5.42
CA ARG A 47 -1.21 9.13 4.54
C ARG A 47 -2.68 9.33 4.16
N ALA A 48 -3.55 8.35 4.42
CA ALA A 48 -4.99 8.45 4.16
C ALA A 48 -5.80 8.10 5.42
N PRO A 49 -6.25 9.09 6.22
CA PRO A 49 -6.91 8.84 7.51
C PRO A 49 -8.24 8.08 7.38
N MET A 50 -8.96 8.24 6.26
CA MET A 50 -10.23 7.56 6.00
C MET A 50 -10.08 6.16 5.39
N LEU A 51 -8.94 5.87 4.75
CA LEU A 51 -8.75 4.60 4.02
C LEU A 51 -7.98 3.61 4.89
N LYS A 52 -8.69 2.59 5.38
CA LYS A 52 -8.10 1.51 6.19
C LYS A 52 -7.43 0.46 5.30
N LYS A 53 -6.23 0.75 4.82
CA LYS A 53 -5.38 -0.20 4.07
C LYS A 53 -4.48 -1.01 5.01
N GLY A 54 -4.27 -2.29 4.72
CA GLY A 54 -3.28 -3.13 5.41
C GLY A 54 -1.88 -3.10 4.77
N TYR A 55 -0.90 -3.69 5.45
CA TYR A 55 0.50 -3.77 4.98
C TYR A 55 0.86 -5.10 4.29
N GLY A 56 -0.14 -5.84 3.80
CA GLY A 56 0.10 -7.11 3.10
C GLY A 56 0.32 -8.31 4.01
N SER A 57 -0.08 -8.22 5.28
CA SER A 57 -0.10 -9.37 6.20
C SER A 57 -1.13 -10.41 5.75
N ILE A 58 -0.82 -11.69 5.98
CA ILE A 58 -1.71 -12.82 5.68
C ILE A 58 -2.99 -12.73 6.53
N GLY A 59 -4.15 -12.96 5.91
CA GLY A 59 -5.43 -13.01 6.62
C GLY A 59 -5.61 -14.33 7.35
N LEU A 60 -5.54 -14.32 8.69
CA LEU A 60 -5.61 -15.51 9.55
C LEU A 60 -7.03 -16.08 9.75
N GLY A 61 -8.02 -15.53 9.07
CA GLY A 61 -9.42 -15.84 9.37
C GLY A 61 -10.40 -14.92 8.69
N ARG A 62 -11.61 -14.87 9.22
CA ARG A 62 -12.72 -14.11 8.63
C ARG A 62 -13.35 -13.14 9.60
N HIS A 63 -13.81 -12.01 9.08
CA HIS A 63 -14.69 -11.13 9.83
C HIS A 63 -16.09 -11.73 9.93
N THR A 64 -16.74 -11.51 11.08
CA THR A 64 -18.10 -11.92 11.37
C THR A 64 -19.08 -10.76 11.12
N LYS A 65 -20.38 -11.08 11.03
CA LYS A 65 -21.46 -10.09 10.81
C LYS A 65 -21.47 -8.96 11.84
N LYS A 66 -21.03 -9.22 13.08
CA LYS A 66 -21.01 -8.25 14.19
C LYS A 66 -19.66 -7.53 14.34
N GLY A 67 -18.72 -7.71 13.40
CA GLY A 67 -17.41 -7.07 13.43
C GLY A 67 -16.33 -7.82 14.23
N PHE A 68 -16.64 -8.96 14.85
CA PHE A 68 -15.62 -9.83 15.45
C PHE A 68 -14.78 -10.49 14.37
N PHE A 69 -13.58 -10.94 14.74
CA PHE A 69 -12.69 -11.70 13.87
C PHE A 69 -12.59 -13.15 14.37
N PHE A 70 -12.92 -14.10 13.51
CA PHE A 70 -12.80 -15.52 13.79
C PHE A 70 -11.52 -16.05 13.16
N VAL A 71 -10.55 -16.43 14.00
CA VAL A 71 -9.26 -16.97 13.58
C VAL A 71 -9.42 -18.46 13.23
N ASN A 72 -8.93 -18.86 12.06
CA ASN A 72 -8.86 -20.28 11.69
C ASN A 72 -7.45 -20.80 12.04
N PRO A 73 -7.30 -21.75 12.98
CA PRO A 73 -6.00 -22.27 13.38
C PRO A 73 -5.25 -22.95 12.22
N MET A 74 -5.95 -23.44 11.19
CA MET A 74 -5.32 -24.04 10.01
C MET A 74 -4.54 -23.04 9.15
N LEU A 75 -4.93 -21.76 9.16
CA LEU A 75 -4.26 -20.71 8.39
C LEU A 75 -3.03 -20.16 9.11
N PHE A 76 -2.78 -20.61 10.34
CA PHE A 76 -1.65 -20.18 11.13
C PHE A 76 -0.39 -20.95 10.69
N PRO A 77 0.67 -20.27 10.21
CA PRO A 77 1.91 -20.96 9.85
C PRO A 77 2.58 -21.50 11.11
N MET A 78 2.67 -22.82 11.23
CA MET A 78 3.43 -23.48 12.28
C MET A 78 4.86 -23.70 11.79
N LEU A 79 5.82 -23.07 12.47
CA LEU A 79 7.24 -23.26 12.20
C LEU A 79 7.72 -24.48 12.99
N ASN A 80 8.01 -25.57 12.28
CA ASN A 80 8.59 -26.76 12.89
C ASN A 80 10.10 -26.52 13.09
N VAL A 81 10.47 -26.19 14.32
CA VAL A 81 11.86 -25.96 14.71
C VAL A 81 12.43 -27.27 15.26
N PRO A 82 13.50 -27.83 14.67
CA PRO A 82 14.14 -29.02 15.21
C PRO A 82 14.99 -28.69 16.44
N ASP A 83 15.20 -29.69 17.31
CA ASP A 83 16.13 -29.58 18.43
C ASP A 83 17.56 -29.68 17.91
N LEU A 84 18.36 -28.63 18.15
CA LEU A 84 19.73 -28.50 17.64
C LEU A 84 20.81 -28.64 18.74
N THR A 85 20.45 -29.22 19.89
CA THR A 85 21.40 -29.42 20.99
C THR A 85 22.48 -30.42 20.58
N GLY A 86 23.74 -29.97 20.47
CA GLY A 86 24.88 -30.81 20.08
C GLY A 86 25.14 -30.88 18.57
N PHE A 87 24.54 -29.98 17.78
CA PHE A 87 24.78 -29.94 16.33
C PHE A 87 26.13 -29.29 16.00
N GLU A 88 26.99 -30.00 15.27
CA GLU A 88 28.34 -29.53 14.91
C GLU A 88 28.35 -28.57 13.72
N LEU A 89 27.29 -28.57 12.89
CA LEU A 89 27.25 -27.71 11.72
C LEU A 89 27.02 -26.25 12.13
N GLN A 90 27.90 -25.40 11.63
CA GLN A 90 27.83 -23.95 11.80
C GLN A 90 27.34 -23.30 10.49
N PRO A 91 26.77 -22.08 10.54
CA PRO A 91 26.29 -21.38 9.35
C PRO A 91 27.40 -21.02 8.36
N TYR A 92 28.66 -21.05 8.80
CA TYR A 92 29.83 -20.70 8.00
C TYR A 92 30.83 -21.85 8.00
N VAL A 93 31.54 -21.97 6.88
CA VAL A 93 32.63 -22.93 6.70
C VAL A 93 33.96 -22.19 6.83
N SER A 94 35.00 -22.88 7.30
CA SER A 94 36.35 -22.30 7.35
C SER A 94 36.88 -22.04 5.94
N ARG A 95 37.70 -21.00 5.78
CA ARG A 95 38.29 -20.65 4.47
C ARG A 95 39.37 -21.63 3.99
N ASN A 96 39.81 -22.52 4.87
CA ASN A 96 40.92 -23.45 4.62
C ASN A 96 40.45 -24.76 4.00
N THR A 97 39.14 -24.98 3.89
CA THR A 97 38.60 -26.15 3.18
C THR A 97 38.85 -26.00 1.68
N PRO A 98 39.42 -27.01 0.99
CA PRO A 98 39.57 -26.96 -0.46
C PRO A 98 38.18 -26.90 -1.13
N VAL A 99 38.07 -26.14 -2.22
CA VAL A 99 36.85 -26.07 -3.03
C VAL A 99 36.74 -27.37 -3.83
N ILE A 100 35.59 -28.04 -3.70
CA ILE A 100 35.26 -29.28 -4.41
C ILE A 100 34.73 -28.95 -5.80
#